data_AF-A0ABD5YLH8-F1
#
_entry.id   AF-A0ABD5YLH8-F1
#
_cell.length_a   1.000
_cell.length_b   1.000
_cell.length_c   1.000
_cell.angle_alpha   90.00
_cell.angle_beta   90.00
_cell.angle_gamma   90.00
#
_symmetry.space_group_name_H-M   'P 1'
#
loop_
_entity.id
_entity.type
_entity.pdbx_description
1 polymer ?
#
loop_
_entity_poly.entity_id
_entity_poly.type
_entity_poly.pdbx_seq_one_letter_code
_entity_poly.pdbx_strand_id
1 'polypeptide(L)'
;MWPWGHAAFGYLLYSFGSRLFGSRPSGYPTIVLLVATQLPDLVDKPLSWVFELFPQGYSVGHSVFVAVPLGIAVLALAVWRHRIEYGIAFIVGYWSHLVGDIVLGLVGGNPYTFARVLWPVVTLPPYSSDLSALARIHEYISAFLYLLSTEGATGPLMIALMIYFGPFLFAILVWLVDGAPGITAFRRLFSSPD
;
A
#
# COMPACT_ATOMS: atom_id res chain seq x y z
N MET A 1 -6.12 3.29 -0.28
CA MET A 1 -6.82 2.31 0.59
C MET A 1 -6.38 2.61 2.02
N TRP A 2 -6.73 1.81 3.03
CA TRP A 2 -6.04 1.91 4.32
C TRP A 2 -4.66 1.22 4.25
N PRO A 3 -3.68 1.61 5.10
CA PRO A 3 -2.32 1.04 5.10
C PRO A 3 -2.29 -0.49 5.13
N TRP A 4 -3.13 -1.10 5.98
CA TRP A 4 -3.24 -2.56 6.08
C TRP A 4 -3.85 -3.21 4.84
N GLY A 5 -4.73 -2.50 4.13
CA GLY A 5 -5.29 -2.95 2.87
C GLY A 5 -4.22 -3.05 1.78
N HIS A 6 -3.33 -2.05 1.68
CA HIS A 6 -2.19 -2.09 0.76
C HIS A 6 -1.22 -3.22 1.10
N ALA A 7 -0.89 -3.37 2.40
CA ALA A 7 -0.03 -4.45 2.86
C ALA A 7 -0.63 -5.83 2.53
N ALA A 8 -1.92 -6.03 2.79
CA ALA A 8 -2.62 -7.27 2.49
C ALA A 8 -2.66 -7.58 0.99
N PHE A 9 -3.04 -6.61 0.17
CA PHE A 9 -3.14 -6.78 -1.28
C PHE A 9 -1.77 -7.11 -1.90
N GLY A 10 -0.74 -6.35 -1.54
CA GLY A 10 0.64 -6.61 -1.99
C GLY A 10 1.16 -7.97 -1.51
N TYR A 11 0.89 -8.34 -0.24
CA TYR A 11 1.31 -9.63 0.31
C TYR A 11 0.65 -10.82 -0.40
N LEU A 12 -0.64 -10.76 -0.67
CA LEU A 12 -1.35 -11.83 -1.38
C LEU A 12 -0.81 -12.01 -2.80
N LEU A 13 -0.58 -10.91 -3.54
CA LEU A 13 0.04 -10.97 -4.86
C LEU A 13 1.45 -11.57 -4.80
N TYR A 14 2.26 -11.16 -3.83
CA TYR A 14 3.61 -11.67 -3.66
C TYR A 14 3.64 -13.16 -3.28
N SER A 15 2.80 -13.58 -2.35
CA SER A 15 2.72 -14.98 -1.90
C SER A 15 2.25 -15.90 -3.03
N PHE A 16 1.13 -15.58 -3.67
CA PHE A 16 0.61 -16.40 -4.76
C PHE A 16 1.55 -16.39 -5.97
N GLY A 17 2.14 -15.23 -6.31
CA GLY A 17 3.17 -15.13 -7.33
C GLY A 17 4.37 -16.04 -7.02
N SER A 18 4.90 -15.99 -5.81
CA SER A 18 6.03 -16.83 -5.39
C SER A 18 5.72 -18.32 -5.56
N ARG A 19 4.51 -18.75 -5.20
CA ARG A 19 4.05 -20.14 -5.33
C ARG A 19 3.92 -20.57 -6.79
N LEU A 20 3.43 -19.71 -7.68
CA LEU A 20 3.35 -19.99 -9.12
C LEU A 20 4.73 -20.26 -9.73
N PHE A 21 5.79 -19.68 -9.16
CA PHE A 21 7.18 -19.92 -9.56
C PHE A 21 7.91 -20.94 -8.66
N GLY A 22 7.18 -21.77 -7.90
CA GLY A 22 7.77 -22.87 -7.12
C GLY A 22 8.56 -22.43 -5.88
N SER A 23 8.37 -21.20 -5.41
CA SER A 23 9.05 -20.64 -4.25
C SER A 23 8.06 -20.24 -3.15
N ARG A 24 8.58 -19.82 -1.99
CA ARG A 24 7.79 -19.26 -0.88
C ARG A 24 8.34 -17.89 -0.51
N PRO A 25 7.50 -16.98 0.01
CA PRO A 25 7.96 -15.68 0.50
C PRO A 25 9.11 -15.80 1.51
N SER A 26 10.24 -15.14 1.23
CA SER A 26 11.40 -15.10 2.12
C SER A 26 11.34 -13.90 3.08
N GLY A 27 12.05 -14.01 4.21
CA GLY A 27 11.87 -13.08 5.34
C GLY A 27 12.19 -11.61 5.04
N TYR A 28 13.43 -11.29 4.66
CA TYR A 28 13.83 -9.90 4.38
C TYR A 28 13.11 -9.30 3.16
N PRO A 29 12.93 -10.02 2.03
CA PRO A 29 12.11 -9.54 0.93
C PRO A 29 10.65 -9.25 1.34
N THR A 30 10.07 -10.04 2.24
CA THR A 30 8.72 -9.73 2.77
C THR A 30 8.71 -8.40 3.54
N ILE A 31 9.77 -8.06 4.29
CA ILE A 31 9.88 -6.73 4.94
C ILE A 31 9.95 -5.62 3.88
N VAL A 32 10.77 -5.81 2.83
CA VAL A 32 10.88 -4.85 1.72
C VAL A 32 9.54 -4.66 1.03
N LEU A 33 8.81 -5.73 0.76
CA LEU A 33 7.46 -5.69 0.21
C LEU A 33 6.55 -4.81 1.07
N LEU A 34 6.47 -5.09 2.38
CA LEU A 34 5.62 -4.35 3.30
C LEU A 34 5.98 -2.88 3.33
N VAL A 35 7.26 -2.51 3.38
CA VAL A 35 7.69 -1.11 3.29
C VAL A 35 7.28 -0.50 1.95
N ALA A 36 7.55 -1.20 0.84
CA ALA A 36 7.24 -0.71 -0.50
C ALA A 36 5.73 -0.48 -0.71
N THR A 37 4.87 -1.29 -0.10
CA THR A 37 3.41 -1.06 -0.11
C THR A 37 2.97 0.22 0.60
N GLN A 38 3.83 0.88 1.38
CA GLN A 38 3.48 2.12 2.08
C GLN A 38 4.17 3.35 1.48
N LEU A 39 5.22 3.14 0.66
CA LEU A 39 6.05 4.23 0.15
C LEU A 39 5.28 5.33 -0.59
N PRO A 40 4.31 5.04 -1.49
CA PRO A 40 3.59 6.11 -2.19
C PRO A 40 2.89 7.08 -1.23
N ASP A 41 2.21 6.57 -0.21
CA ASP A 41 1.55 7.37 0.81
C ASP A 41 2.55 8.07 1.75
N LEU A 42 3.61 7.38 2.15
CA LEU A 42 4.66 7.97 2.99
C LEU A 42 5.43 9.10 2.29
N VAL A 43 5.37 9.17 0.96
CA VAL A 43 5.90 10.28 0.16
C VAL A 43 4.85 11.37 -0.01
N ASP A 44 3.70 11.03 -0.59
CA ASP A 44 2.75 12.05 -1.04
C ASP A 44 1.95 12.68 0.10
N LYS A 45 1.62 11.93 1.16
CA LYS A 45 0.87 12.50 2.29
C LYS A 45 1.70 13.55 3.02
N PRO A 46 2.97 13.33 3.40
CA PRO A 46 3.78 14.39 4.00
C PRO A 46 4.02 15.58 3.07
N LEU A 47 4.31 15.34 1.79
CA LEU A 47 4.52 16.43 0.82
C LEU A 47 3.27 17.31 0.67
N SER A 48 2.08 16.75 0.78
CA SER A 48 0.83 17.50 0.73
C SER A 48 0.40 18.09 2.08
N TRP A 49 0.41 17.30 3.15
CA TRP A 49 -0.24 17.65 4.42
C TRP A 49 0.67 18.39 5.41
N VAL A 50 1.98 18.24 5.28
CA VAL A 50 2.98 18.83 6.20
C VAL A 50 3.76 19.92 5.49
N PHE A 51 4.25 19.64 4.28
CA PHE A 51 5.08 20.58 3.52
C PHE A 51 4.26 21.45 2.56
N GLU A 52 2.97 21.16 2.37
CA GLU A 52 2.03 21.93 1.53
C GLU A 52 2.54 22.15 0.09
N LEU A 53 3.43 21.28 -0.40
CA LEU A 53 4.02 21.37 -1.73
C LEU A 53 3.05 20.93 -2.83
N PHE A 54 2.07 20.09 -2.47
CA PHE A 54 1.02 19.64 -3.36
C PHE A 54 -0.36 19.86 -2.74
N PRO A 55 -1.34 20.34 -3.53
CA PRO A 55 -2.68 20.68 -3.04
C PRO A 55 -3.52 19.44 -2.66
N GLN A 56 -3.00 18.23 -2.91
CA GLN A 56 -3.67 16.97 -2.62
C GLN A 56 -2.64 15.83 -2.47
N GLY A 57 -3.03 14.75 -1.80
CA GLY A 57 -2.13 13.66 -1.37
C GLY A 57 -1.82 12.56 -2.40
N TYR A 58 -1.87 12.83 -3.70
CA TYR A 58 -1.51 11.91 -4.80
C TYR A 58 -0.64 12.60 -5.86
N SER A 59 0.66 12.53 -5.72
CA SER A 59 1.62 13.28 -6.53
C SER A 59 2.75 12.37 -7.04
N VAL A 60 3.99 12.69 -6.69
CA VAL A 60 5.20 12.02 -7.18
C VAL A 60 5.21 10.54 -6.80
N GLY A 61 4.80 10.17 -5.59
CA GLY A 61 4.78 8.80 -5.10
C GLY A 61 3.76 7.91 -5.79
N HIS A 62 2.58 8.44 -6.12
CA HIS A 62 1.54 7.68 -6.83
C HIS A 62 1.67 7.76 -8.36
N SER A 63 2.53 8.62 -8.89
CA SER A 63 2.73 8.77 -10.34
C SER A 63 3.26 7.49 -10.99
N VAL A 64 2.54 6.96 -11.98
CA VAL A 64 3.00 5.84 -12.80
C VAL A 64 4.28 6.17 -13.56
N PHE A 65 4.45 7.44 -13.94
CA PHE A 65 5.64 7.94 -14.63
C PHE A 65 6.89 7.96 -13.74
N VAL A 66 6.72 7.86 -12.42
CA VAL A 66 7.81 7.71 -11.44
C VAL A 66 7.91 6.27 -10.95
N ALA A 67 6.78 5.68 -10.56
CA ALA A 67 6.68 4.35 -9.97
C ALA A 67 7.22 3.25 -10.90
N VAL A 68 6.90 3.31 -12.20
CA VAL A 68 7.36 2.29 -13.17
C VAL A 68 8.87 2.37 -13.38
N PRO A 69 9.47 3.53 -13.75
CA PRO A 69 10.93 3.63 -13.86
C PRO A 69 11.66 3.29 -12.56
N LEU A 70 11.15 3.74 -11.40
CA LEU A 70 11.73 3.44 -10.10
C LEU A 70 11.74 1.93 -9.82
N GLY A 71 10.60 1.25 -10.05
CA GLY A 71 10.50 -0.20 -9.90
C GLY A 71 11.50 -0.94 -10.80
N ILE A 72 11.60 -0.55 -12.07
CA ILE A 72 12.56 -1.13 -13.02
C ILE A 72 14.00 -0.92 -12.53
N ALA A 73 14.34 0.30 -12.08
CA ALA A 73 15.68 0.62 -11.58
C ALA A 73 16.05 -0.20 -10.33
N VAL A 74 15.12 -0.34 -9.37
CA VAL A 74 15.34 -1.15 -8.16
C VAL A 74 15.50 -2.62 -8.51
N LEU A 75 14.71 -3.16 -9.45
CA LEU A 75 14.88 -4.55 -9.91
C LEU A 75 16.21 -4.74 -10.63
N ALA A 76 16.60 -3.84 -11.53
CA ALA A 76 17.88 -3.90 -12.22
C ALA A 76 19.05 -3.89 -11.22
N LEU A 77 19.00 -3.03 -10.21
CA LEU A 77 19.97 -2.99 -9.12
C LEU A 77 19.99 -4.31 -8.33
N ALA A 78 18.82 -4.85 -8.00
CA ALA A 78 18.70 -6.12 -7.29
C ALA A 78 19.27 -7.30 -8.09
N VAL A 79 19.06 -7.32 -9.40
CA VAL A 79 19.67 -8.31 -10.32
C VAL A 79 21.19 -8.16 -10.32
N TRP A 80 21.71 -6.94 -10.49
CA TRP A 80 23.15 -6.67 -10.48
C TRP A 80 23.82 -7.09 -9.16
N ARG A 81 23.10 -7.00 -8.04
CA ARG A 81 23.59 -7.42 -6.71
C ARG A 81 23.34 -8.90 -6.38
N HIS A 82 22.81 -9.70 -7.31
CA HIS A 82 22.41 -11.09 -7.05
C HIS A 82 21.39 -11.23 -5.90
N ARG A 83 20.47 -10.25 -5.78
CA ARG A 83 19.42 -10.16 -4.75
C ARG A 83 18.04 -9.96 -5.37
N ILE A 84 17.76 -10.65 -6.49
CA ILE A 84 16.55 -10.43 -7.30
C ILE A 84 15.24 -10.48 -6.50
N GLU A 85 15.15 -11.33 -5.47
CA GLU A 85 13.99 -11.45 -4.58
C GLU A 85 13.59 -10.10 -3.95
N TYR A 86 14.56 -9.27 -3.59
CA TYR A 86 14.33 -7.94 -3.01
C TYR A 86 13.74 -6.98 -4.04
N GLY A 87 14.21 -7.05 -5.28
CA GLY A 87 13.69 -6.25 -6.39
C GLY A 87 12.25 -6.63 -6.75
N ILE A 88 11.95 -7.93 -6.80
CA ILE A 88 10.59 -8.43 -7.04
C ILE A 88 9.67 -8.00 -5.89
N ALA A 89 10.09 -8.17 -4.64
CA ALA A 89 9.33 -7.72 -3.48
C ALA A 89 9.04 -6.21 -3.53
N PHE A 90 10.02 -5.39 -3.87
CA PHE A 90 9.82 -3.95 -4.01
C PHE A 90 8.82 -3.61 -5.11
N ILE A 91 8.98 -4.18 -6.32
CA ILE A 91 8.07 -3.94 -7.45
C ILE A 91 6.64 -4.34 -7.09
N VAL A 92 6.45 -5.56 -6.58
CA VAL A 92 5.12 -6.05 -6.22
C VAL A 92 4.52 -5.15 -5.15
N GLY A 93 5.29 -4.73 -4.15
CA GLY A 93 4.80 -3.87 -3.08
C GLY A 93 4.39 -2.49 -3.58
N TYR A 94 5.29 -1.81 -4.28
CA TYR A 94 5.05 -0.44 -4.76
C TYR A 94 3.93 -0.40 -5.80
N TRP A 95 3.97 -1.27 -6.82
CA TRP A 95 2.98 -1.22 -7.90
C TRP A 95 1.61 -1.72 -7.45
N SER A 96 1.55 -2.71 -6.53
CA SER A 96 0.27 -3.13 -5.96
C SER A 96 -0.40 -2.03 -5.15
N HIS A 97 0.35 -1.08 -4.56
CA HIS A 97 -0.24 0.08 -3.90
C HIS A 97 -1.09 0.90 -4.89
N LEU A 98 -0.50 1.30 -6.01
CA LEU A 98 -1.17 2.08 -7.06
C LEU A 98 -2.36 1.31 -7.65
N VAL A 99 -2.17 0.02 -7.95
CA VAL A 99 -3.26 -0.83 -8.47
C VAL A 99 -4.38 -0.95 -7.45
N GLY A 100 -4.07 -1.13 -6.17
CA GLY A 100 -5.04 -1.23 -5.09
C GLY A 100 -5.90 0.03 -4.97
N ASP A 101 -5.29 1.21 -5.10
CA ASP A 101 -6.01 2.47 -5.12
C ASP A 101 -6.94 2.62 -6.32
N ILE A 102 -6.53 2.13 -7.48
CA ILE A 102 -7.37 2.09 -8.67
C ILE A 102 -8.54 1.15 -8.44
N VAL A 103 -8.29 -0.09 -8.00
CA VAL A 103 -9.32 -1.10 -7.77
C VAL A 103 -10.35 -0.60 -6.75
N LEU A 104 -9.92 -0.09 -5.60
CA LEU A 104 -10.85 0.43 -4.59
C LEU A 104 -11.60 1.68 -5.09
N GLY A 105 -10.94 2.55 -5.86
CA GLY A 105 -11.58 3.70 -6.50
C GLY A 105 -12.69 3.30 -7.48
N LEU A 106 -12.46 2.27 -8.30
CA LEU A 106 -13.46 1.73 -9.24
C LEU A 106 -14.65 1.11 -8.49
N VAL A 107 -14.39 0.31 -7.46
CA VAL A 107 -15.44 -0.30 -6.62
C VAL A 107 -16.30 0.77 -5.95
N GLY A 108 -15.68 1.87 -5.51
CA GLY A 108 -16.37 3.01 -4.92
C GLY A 108 -17.01 3.99 -5.93
N GLY A 109 -16.96 3.70 -7.24
CA GLY A 109 -17.52 4.58 -8.28
C GLY A 109 -16.84 5.94 -8.38
N ASN A 110 -15.58 6.08 -7.97
CA ASN A 110 -14.88 7.36 -7.98
C ASN A 110 -14.47 7.76 -9.42
N PRO A 111 -14.93 8.90 -9.96
CA PRO A 111 -14.63 9.30 -11.33
C PRO A 111 -13.15 9.69 -11.54
N TYR A 112 -12.42 10.00 -10.47
CA TYR A 112 -11.03 10.43 -10.51
C TYR A 112 -10.03 9.30 -10.25
N THR A 113 -10.48 8.06 -10.26
CA THR A 113 -9.67 6.88 -9.92
C THR A 113 -8.33 6.84 -10.66
N PHE A 114 -8.33 7.02 -11.98
CA PHE A 114 -7.10 7.00 -12.78
C PHE A 114 -6.26 8.26 -12.65
N ALA A 115 -6.87 9.42 -12.39
CA ALA A 115 -6.13 10.68 -12.23
C ALA A 115 -5.12 10.63 -11.07
N ARG A 116 -5.37 9.77 -10.05
CA ARG A 116 -4.46 9.55 -8.90
C ARG A 116 -3.06 9.09 -9.29
N VAL A 117 -2.89 8.44 -10.44
CA VAL A 117 -1.59 7.87 -10.86
C VAL A 117 -0.99 8.59 -12.07
N LEU A 118 -1.62 9.65 -12.57
CA LEU A 118 -1.25 10.30 -13.83
C LEU A 118 -0.54 11.63 -13.66
N TRP A 119 -0.19 12.02 -12.42
CA TRP A 119 0.67 13.18 -12.18
C TRP A 119 2.00 13.02 -12.94
N PRO A 120 2.56 14.04 -13.60
CA PRO A 120 2.10 15.43 -13.64
C PRO A 120 1.15 15.75 -14.81
N VAL A 121 0.86 14.78 -15.67
CA VAL A 121 0.04 14.99 -16.89
C VAL A 121 -1.41 15.30 -16.54
N VAL A 122 -1.95 14.62 -15.52
CA VAL A 122 -3.27 14.88 -14.96
C VAL A 122 -3.12 15.12 -13.46
N THR A 123 -3.78 16.17 -12.97
CA THR A 123 -3.81 16.51 -11.55
C THR A 123 -5.22 16.39 -10.99
N LEU A 124 -5.32 16.02 -9.72
CA LEU A 124 -6.59 16.00 -9.00
C LEU A 124 -6.98 17.41 -8.52
N PRO A 125 -8.28 17.69 -8.36
CA PRO A 125 -8.72 18.90 -7.66
C PRO A 125 -8.07 19.02 -6.27
N PRO A 126 -7.76 20.24 -5.80
CA PRO A 126 -7.31 20.47 -4.43
C PRO A 126 -8.30 19.91 -3.41
N TYR A 127 -7.81 19.60 -2.20
CA TYR A 127 -8.72 19.33 -1.09
C TYR A 127 -9.67 20.53 -0.87
N SER A 128 -10.94 20.25 -0.60
CA SER A 128 -11.95 21.28 -0.33
C SER A 128 -11.80 21.94 1.05
N SER A 129 -11.05 21.30 1.95
CA SER A 129 -10.81 21.74 3.32
C SER A 129 -9.33 22.04 3.54
N ASP A 130 -9.07 23.20 4.13
CA ASP A 130 -7.76 23.60 4.61
C ASP A 130 -7.56 23.03 6.02
N LEU A 131 -6.94 21.86 6.09
CA LEU A 131 -6.73 21.11 7.32
C LEU A 131 -5.25 20.81 7.50
N SER A 132 -4.78 20.99 8.75
CA SER A 132 -3.48 20.49 9.17
C SER A 132 -3.40 18.97 9.04
N ALA A 133 -2.18 18.42 8.95
CA ALA A 133 -1.96 16.98 8.86
C ALA A 133 -2.69 16.18 9.96
N LEU A 134 -2.62 16.65 11.22
CA LEU A 134 -3.27 15.96 12.33
C LEU A 134 -4.81 16.02 12.22
N ALA A 135 -5.37 17.18 11.84
CA ALA A 135 -6.80 17.33 11.65
C ALA A 135 -7.32 16.42 10.53
N ARG A 136 -6.54 16.27 9.45
CA ARG A 136 -6.88 15.38 8.32
C ARG A 136 -6.82 13.90 8.69
N ILE A 137 -5.82 13.49 9.47
CA ILE A 137 -5.78 12.13 10.04
C ILE A 137 -7.01 11.87 10.91
N HIS A 138 -7.35 12.83 11.78
CA HIS A 138 -8.53 12.73 12.62
C HIS A 138 -9.81 12.64 11.80
N GLU A 139 -9.94 13.42 10.73
CA GLU A 139 -11.07 13.37 9.79
C GLU A 139 -11.23 11.99 9.18
N TYR A 140 -10.15 11.40 8.61
CA TYR A 140 -10.23 10.07 8.01
C TYR A 140 -10.57 8.97 9.02
N ILE A 141 -9.98 9.02 10.22
CA ILE A 141 -10.31 8.07 11.29
C ILE A 141 -11.78 8.22 11.71
N SER A 142 -12.26 9.46 11.90
CA SER A 142 -13.63 9.73 12.32
C SER A 142 -14.64 9.29 11.26
N ALA A 143 -14.38 9.56 9.99
CA ALA A 143 -15.22 9.11 8.88
C ALA A 143 -15.30 7.58 8.82
N PHE A 144 -14.20 6.89 9.07
CA PHE A 144 -14.16 5.43 9.11
C PHE A 144 -14.89 4.85 10.32
N LEU A 145 -14.69 5.40 11.52
CA LEU A 145 -15.43 4.98 12.70
C LEU A 145 -16.93 5.28 12.59
N TYR A 146 -17.28 6.38 11.93
CA TYR A 146 -18.66 6.72 11.62
C TYR A 146 -19.28 5.67 10.69
N LEU A 147 -18.60 5.30 9.60
CA LEU A 147 -19.01 4.21 8.71
C LEU A 147 -19.25 2.92 9.50
N LEU A 148 -18.35 2.57 10.42
CA LEU A 148 -18.46 1.36 11.24
C LEU A 148 -19.58 1.41 12.30
N SER A 149 -20.03 2.60 12.70
CA SER A 149 -21.01 2.78 13.80
C SER A 149 -22.41 3.09 13.33
N THR A 150 -22.57 3.73 12.17
CA THR A 150 -23.88 4.16 11.65
C THR A 150 -24.57 3.12 10.78
N GLU A 151 -23.84 2.15 10.25
CA GLU A 151 -24.45 0.98 9.64
C GLU A 151 -24.79 -0.04 10.73
N GLY A 152 -25.89 0.17 11.47
CA GLY A 152 -26.45 -0.86 12.36
C GLY A 152 -26.63 -2.17 11.59
N ALA A 153 -26.45 -3.34 12.23
CA ALA A 153 -26.38 -4.69 11.65
C ALA A 153 -27.26 -4.95 10.41
N THR A 154 -26.82 -4.47 9.25
CA THR A 154 -27.51 -4.49 7.95
C THR A 154 -26.49 -4.90 6.90
N GLY A 155 -26.96 -5.37 5.73
CA GLY A 155 -26.12 -5.82 4.63
C GLY A 155 -24.96 -4.88 4.24
N PRO A 156 -25.13 -3.54 4.23
CA PRO A 156 -24.05 -2.59 3.94
C PRO A 156 -22.85 -2.70 4.88
N LEU A 157 -23.07 -2.84 6.20
CA LEU A 157 -21.95 -2.91 7.16
C LEU A 157 -21.09 -4.13 6.89
N MET A 158 -21.73 -5.26 6.63
CA MET A 158 -21.04 -6.50 6.33
C MET A 158 -20.21 -6.36 5.05
N ILE A 159 -20.73 -5.68 4.02
CA ILE A 159 -19.98 -5.39 2.80
C ILE A 159 -18.76 -4.50 3.10
N ALA A 160 -18.93 -3.41 3.86
CA ALA A 160 -17.83 -2.53 4.24
C ALA A 160 -16.74 -3.30 5.02
N LEU A 161 -17.13 -4.10 6.01
CA LEU A 161 -16.20 -4.94 6.77
C LEU A 161 -15.47 -5.95 5.86
N MET A 162 -16.20 -6.59 4.94
CA MET A 162 -15.59 -7.53 3.98
C MET A 162 -14.58 -6.83 3.07
N ILE A 163 -14.85 -5.60 2.61
CA ILE A 163 -13.91 -4.85 1.76
C ILE A 163 -12.66 -4.42 2.53
N TYR A 164 -12.82 -3.86 3.73
CA TYR A 164 -11.69 -3.28 4.49
C TYR A 164 -10.89 -4.30 5.30
N PHE A 165 -11.52 -5.36 5.80
CA PHE A 165 -10.89 -6.35 6.68
C PHE A 165 -10.82 -7.75 6.06
N GLY A 166 -11.69 -8.11 5.11
CA GLY A 166 -11.68 -9.43 4.48
C GLY A 166 -10.33 -9.80 3.84
N PRO A 167 -9.80 -8.99 2.91
CA PRO A 167 -8.47 -9.21 2.32
C PRO A 167 -7.35 -9.24 3.37
N PHE A 168 -7.46 -8.41 4.41
CA PHE A 168 -6.47 -8.35 5.48
C PHE A 168 -6.44 -9.61 6.33
N LEU A 169 -7.60 -10.09 6.79
CA LEU A 169 -7.72 -11.34 7.52
C LEU A 169 -7.27 -12.53 6.68
N PHE A 170 -7.64 -12.55 5.40
CA PHE A 170 -7.18 -13.59 4.47
C PHE A 170 -5.66 -13.54 4.27
N ALA A 171 -5.07 -12.35 4.13
CA ALA A 171 -3.62 -12.19 4.06
C ALA A 171 -2.92 -12.69 5.32
N ILE A 172 -3.47 -12.46 6.52
CA ILE A 172 -2.93 -13.02 7.77
C ILE A 172 -2.93 -14.55 7.72
N LEU A 173 -4.03 -15.18 7.28
CA LEU A 173 -4.10 -16.64 7.18
C LEU A 173 -3.05 -17.18 6.20
N VAL A 174 -2.92 -16.57 5.02
CA VAL A 174 -1.90 -16.94 4.03
C VAL A 174 -0.49 -16.75 4.61
N TRP A 175 -0.26 -15.65 5.33
CA TRP A 175 1.02 -15.35 5.96
C TRP A 175 1.42 -16.36 7.02
N LEU A 176 0.46 -16.81 7.83
CA LEU A 176 0.67 -17.90 8.79
C LEU A 176 0.98 -19.22 8.08
N VAL A 177 0.28 -19.54 6.99
CA VAL A 177 0.56 -20.73 6.15
C VAL A 177 1.96 -20.67 5.51
N ASP A 178 2.43 -19.47 5.15
CA ASP A 178 3.79 -19.24 4.64
C ASP A 178 4.87 -19.29 5.74
N GLY A 179 4.50 -19.52 7.00
CA GLY A 179 5.44 -19.63 8.13
C GLY A 179 5.81 -18.28 8.74
N ALA A 180 4.93 -17.28 8.64
CA ALA A 180 5.11 -15.93 9.15
C ALA A 180 6.44 -15.27 8.70
N PRO A 181 6.71 -15.23 7.37
CA PRO A 181 7.95 -14.66 6.84
C PRO A 181 8.12 -13.22 7.29
N GLY A 182 9.34 -12.89 7.72
CA GLY A 182 9.72 -11.56 8.20
C GLY A 182 9.90 -11.46 9.71
N ILE A 183 9.22 -12.28 10.54
CA ILE A 183 9.36 -12.19 12.02
C ILE A 183 10.80 -12.40 12.46
N THR A 184 11.42 -13.51 12.06
CA THR A 184 12.80 -13.84 12.48
C THR A 184 13.80 -12.83 11.93
N ALA A 185 13.60 -12.37 10.69
CA ALA A 185 14.44 -11.35 10.06
C ALA A 185 14.34 -10.02 10.81
N PHE A 186 13.12 -9.59 11.15
CA PHE A 186 12.86 -8.39 11.93
C PHE A 186 13.51 -8.45 13.31
N ARG A 187 13.35 -9.56 14.04
CA ARG A 187 14.02 -9.73 15.34
C ARG A 187 15.53 -9.58 15.24
N ARG A 188 16.16 -10.18 14.23
CA ARG A 188 17.62 -10.10 14.03
C ARG A 188 18.11 -8.67 13.80
N LEU A 189 17.34 -7.81 13.13
CA LEU A 189 17.71 -6.40 12.92
C LEU A 189 17.88 -5.63 14.23
N PHE A 190 17.16 -6.00 15.29
CA PHE A 190 17.23 -5.35 16.61
C PHE A 190 17.97 -6.18 17.67
N SER A 191 18.39 -7.40 17.33
CA SER A 191 19.08 -8.30 18.25
C SER A 191 20.59 -8.36 18.04
N SER A 192 21.14 -7.68 17.04
CA SER A 192 22.59 -7.58 16.87
C SER A 192 23.15 -6.66 17.97
N PRO A 193 23.99 -7.17 18.90
CA PRO A 193 24.93 -6.31 19.58
C PRO A 193 26.01 -5.93 18.56
N ASP A 194 26.42 -4.67 18.56
CA ASP A 194 27.65 -4.23 17.89
C ASP A 194 28.88 -5.03 18.37
#